data_AF-A0A2A6D5G8-F1
#
_entry.id   AF-A0A2A6D5G8-F1
#
_cell.length_a   1.000
_cell.length_b   1.000
_cell.length_c   1.000
_cell.angle_alpha   90.00
_cell.angle_beta   90.00
_cell.angle_gamma   90.00
#
_symmetry.space_group_name_H-M   'P 1'
#
loop_
_entity.id
_entity.type
_entity.pdbx_description
1 polymer ?
#
loop_
_entity_poly.entity_id
_entity_poly.type
_entity_poly.pdbx_seq_one_letter_code
_entity_poly.pdbx_strand_id
1 'polypeptide(L)'
;MRVTTDDLKKDVEMLLDDLKRNYEIPSVLNSVKFLSKVMLVGLVMQCFLSILDFIIWGGEYRGGGSEAIIIYCIGFLGVLLLPSVVLFIACHSPVMIISCLSDEVRRKSILLKIAKTKFQYVFCFAILTNLVVGVCFVLNESAMVAFMGGSWFVTILIYILIYNMMMSPYFTPAVVSGLSKVKELLTASPK
;
A
#
# COMPACT_ATOMS: atom_id res chain seq x y z
N MET A 1 -9.77 -8.23 18.84
CA MET A 1 -11.12 -7.66 18.89
C MET A 1 -12.09 -8.77 18.51
N ARG A 2 -13.03 -9.15 19.37
CA ARG A 2 -14.15 -10.01 18.94
C ARG A 2 -15.13 -9.10 18.22
N VAL A 3 -15.43 -9.40 16.97
CA VAL A 3 -16.33 -8.61 16.11
C VAL A 3 -17.45 -9.54 15.70
N THR A 4 -18.70 -9.13 15.94
CA THR A 4 -19.87 -9.93 15.57
C THR A 4 -20.38 -9.56 14.18
N THR A 5 -21.20 -10.42 13.59
CA THR A 5 -21.87 -10.14 12.31
C THR A 5 -22.79 -8.93 12.40
N ASP A 6 -23.43 -8.71 13.54
CA ASP A 6 -24.33 -7.59 13.78
C ASP A 6 -23.57 -6.26 13.87
N ASP A 7 -22.38 -6.27 14.48
CA ASP A 7 -21.50 -5.10 14.50
C ASP A 7 -21.11 -4.68 13.08
N LEU A 8 -20.73 -5.65 12.24
CA LEU A 8 -20.37 -5.39 10.84
C LEU A 8 -21.57 -4.88 10.02
N LYS A 9 -22.77 -5.42 10.27
CA LYS A 9 -23.99 -4.96 9.60
C LYS A 9 -24.29 -3.50 9.94
N LYS A 10 -24.28 -3.14 11.23
CA LYS A 10 -24.47 -1.76 11.70
C LYS A 10 -23.39 -0.82 11.16
N ASP A 11 -22.15 -1.29 11.07
CA ASP A 11 -21.05 -0.51 10.50
C ASP A 11 -21.30 -0.16 9.02
N VAL A 12 -21.77 -1.14 8.23
CA VAL A 12 -22.08 -0.91 6.82
C VAL A 12 -23.30 -0.02 6.64
N GLU A 13 -24.34 -0.15 7.47
CA GLU A 13 -25.49 0.76 7.49
C GLU A 13 -25.04 2.20 7.78
N MET A 14 -24.15 2.40 8.76
CA MET A 14 -23.56 3.70 9.07
C MET A 14 -22.76 4.28 7.89
N LEU A 15 -21.94 3.45 7.23
CA LEU A 15 -21.17 3.86 6.05
C LEU A 15 -22.11 4.27 4.90
N LEU A 16 -23.20 3.52 4.68
CA LEU A 16 -24.16 3.79 3.62
C LEU A 16 -24.97 5.07 3.90
N ASP A 17 -25.41 5.29 5.14
CA ASP A 17 -26.13 6.50 5.51
C ASP A 17 -25.24 7.75 5.40
N ASP A 18 -23.97 7.64 5.76
CA ASP A 18 -22.99 8.72 5.60
C ASP A 18 -22.82 9.10 4.13
N LEU A 19 -22.81 8.13 3.22
CA LEU A 19 -22.66 8.36 1.77
C LEU A 19 -23.91 8.92 1.08
N LYS A 20 -25.08 8.91 1.72
CA LYS A 20 -26.28 9.60 1.20
C LYS A 20 -26.21 11.11 1.33
N ARG A 21 -25.31 11.64 2.16
CA ARG A 21 -25.12 13.09 2.31
C ARG A 21 -24.50 13.68 1.04
N ASN A 22 -24.61 14.99 0.87
CA ASN A 22 -23.87 15.69 -0.18
C ASN A 22 -22.37 15.73 0.18
N TYR A 23 -21.58 14.80 -0.35
CA TYR A 23 -20.14 14.72 -0.15
C TYR A 23 -19.38 15.32 -1.33
N GLU A 24 -18.18 15.84 -1.07
CA GLU A 24 -17.28 16.33 -2.12
C GLU A 24 -16.62 15.15 -2.84
N ILE A 25 -16.63 15.17 -4.18
CA ILE A 25 -15.96 14.13 -4.98
C ILE A 25 -14.45 14.25 -4.74
N PRO A 26 -13.78 13.20 -4.23
CA PRO A 26 -12.38 13.29 -3.88
C PRO A 26 -11.50 13.42 -5.13
N SER A 27 -10.41 14.16 -5.01
CA SER A 27 -9.38 14.25 -6.05
C SER A 27 -8.51 12.99 -6.08
N VAL A 28 -8.07 12.59 -7.28
CA VAL A 28 -7.06 11.52 -7.50
C VAL A 28 -5.79 11.78 -6.66
N LEU A 29 -5.51 13.04 -6.35
CA LEU A 29 -4.39 13.43 -5.50
C LEU A 29 -4.43 12.77 -4.11
N ASN A 30 -5.60 12.42 -3.58
CA ASN A 30 -5.72 11.70 -2.31
C ASN A 30 -5.11 10.29 -2.39
N SER A 31 -5.33 9.58 -3.52
CA SER A 31 -4.69 8.30 -3.79
C SER A 31 -3.18 8.47 -3.89
N VAL A 32 -2.72 9.46 -4.66
CA VAL A 32 -1.28 9.73 -4.83
C VAL A 32 -0.61 10.07 -3.50
N LYS A 33 -1.24 10.88 -2.65
CA LYS A 33 -0.74 11.23 -1.31
C LYS A 33 -0.67 10.03 -0.36
N PHE A 34 -1.62 9.10 -0.46
CA PHE A 34 -1.56 7.87 0.31
C PHE A 34 -0.40 7.00 -0.14
N LEU A 35 -0.28 6.80 -1.46
CA LEU A 35 0.77 5.99 -2.07
C LEU A 35 2.16 6.56 -1.80
N SER A 36 2.34 7.88 -1.89
CA SER A 36 3.64 8.52 -1.66
C SER A 36 4.18 8.25 -0.25
N LYS A 37 3.30 8.16 0.77
CA LYS A 37 3.70 7.79 2.14
C LYS A 37 4.21 6.35 2.23
N VAL A 38 3.58 5.44 1.51
CA VAL A 38 4.00 4.03 1.43
C VAL A 38 5.34 3.93 0.70
N MET A 39 5.46 4.63 -0.44
CA MET A 39 6.67 4.66 -1.27
C MET A 39 7.87 5.28 -0.55
N LEU A 40 7.64 6.30 0.28
CA LEU A 40 8.70 6.95 1.05
C LEU A 40 9.48 5.95 1.91
N VAL A 41 8.80 4.95 2.49
CA VAL A 41 9.47 3.91 3.29
C VAL A 41 10.42 3.08 2.43
N GLY A 42 9.98 2.66 1.24
CA GLY A 42 10.82 1.91 0.30
C GLY A 42 12.03 2.73 -0.15
N LEU A 43 11.83 4.03 -0.43
CA LEU A 43 12.91 4.93 -0.83
C LEU A 43 13.93 5.17 0.30
N VAL A 44 13.47 5.36 1.54
CA VAL A 44 14.37 5.49 2.71
C VAL A 44 15.20 4.23 2.90
N MET A 45 14.57 3.06 2.73
CA MET A 45 15.29 1.79 2.81
C MET A 45 16.29 1.62 1.65
N GLN A 46 15.93 2.05 0.44
CA GLN A 46 16.86 2.07 -0.70
C GLN A 46 18.06 2.98 -0.43
N CYS A 47 17.84 4.19 0.11
CA CYS A 47 18.94 5.08 0.53
C CYS A 47 19.89 4.38 1.50
N PHE A 48 19.33 3.77 2.54
CA PHE A 48 20.12 3.09 3.57
C PHE A 48 20.94 1.94 2.98
N LEU A 49 20.33 1.08 2.17
CA LEU A 49 20.99 -0.07 1.55
C LEU A 49 22.05 0.35 0.52
N SER A 50 21.79 1.38 -0.29
CA SER A 50 22.77 1.92 -1.24
C SER A 50 24.01 2.50 -0.53
N ILE A 51 23.83 3.14 0.63
CA ILE A 51 24.96 3.62 1.44
C ILE A 51 25.80 2.45 1.95
N LEU A 52 25.16 1.40 2.47
CA LEU A 52 25.86 0.21 2.95
C LEU A 52 26.61 -0.52 1.82
N ASP A 53 25.95 -0.68 0.68
CA ASP A 53 26.54 -1.27 -0.53
C ASP A 53 27.79 -0.50 -0.97
N PHE A 54 27.73 0.84 -1.01
CA PHE A 54 28.89 1.67 -1.35
C PHE A 54 30.04 1.54 -0.34
N ILE A 55 29.74 1.43 0.96
CA ILE A 55 30.76 1.26 1.99
C ILE A 55 31.50 -0.08 1.83
N ILE A 56 30.79 -1.14 1.47
CA ILE A 56 31.35 -2.49 1.35
C ILE A 56 32.07 -2.66 0.01
N TRP A 57 31.44 -2.26 -1.09
CA TRP A 57 31.86 -2.57 -2.45
C TRP A 57 32.37 -1.36 -3.25
N GLY A 58 32.49 -0.19 -2.63
CA GLY A 58 32.86 1.06 -3.32
C GLY A 58 34.14 0.98 -4.17
N GLY A 59 35.09 0.13 -3.76
CA GLY A 59 36.34 -0.11 -4.49
C GLY A 59 36.24 -1.07 -5.69
N GLU A 60 35.14 -1.80 -5.82
CA GLU A 60 34.94 -2.80 -6.88
C GLU A 60 34.25 -2.25 -8.14
N TYR A 61 33.65 -1.06 -8.04
CA TYR A 61 33.08 -0.36 -9.19
C TYR A 61 34.16 0.05 -10.19
N ARG A 62 34.14 -0.53 -11.38
CA ARG A 62 35.15 -0.32 -12.44
C ARG A 62 35.14 1.11 -12.96
N GLY A 63 33.98 1.75 -13.02
CA GLY A 63 33.80 3.17 -13.32
C GLY A 63 33.91 4.07 -12.09
N GLY A 64 34.25 3.52 -10.92
CA GLY A 64 34.31 4.25 -9.66
C GLY A 64 32.95 4.83 -9.25
N GLY A 65 32.95 6.01 -8.66
CA GLY A 65 31.75 6.63 -8.10
C GLY A 65 30.65 6.94 -9.13
N SER A 66 30.99 7.16 -10.41
CA SER A 66 29.98 7.46 -11.44
C SER A 66 29.14 6.23 -11.80
N GLU A 67 29.74 5.05 -11.87
CA GLU A 67 29.04 3.78 -12.07
C GLU A 67 28.10 3.48 -10.90
N ALA A 68 28.59 3.64 -9.67
CA ALA A 68 27.79 3.46 -8.47
C ALA A 68 26.53 4.37 -8.45
N ILE A 69 26.68 5.65 -8.83
CA ILE A 69 25.54 6.58 -8.92
C ILE A 69 24.48 6.10 -9.91
N ILE A 70 24.89 5.63 -11.10
CA ILE A 70 23.95 5.13 -12.12
C ILE A 70 23.17 3.92 -11.57
N ILE A 71 23.87 2.99 -10.93
CA ILE A 71 23.28 1.78 -10.36
C ILE A 71 22.28 2.12 -9.26
N TYR A 72 22.63 3.05 -8.37
CA TYR A 72 21.71 3.49 -7.32
C TYR A 72 20.50 4.22 -7.89
N CYS A 73 20.68 5.06 -8.92
CA CYS A 73 19.57 5.70 -9.64
C CYS A 73 18.60 4.66 -10.24
N ILE A 74 19.12 3.57 -10.83
CA ILE A 74 18.31 2.46 -11.32
C ILE A 74 17.54 1.80 -10.16
N GLY A 75 18.19 1.56 -9.03
CA GLY A 75 17.55 1.04 -7.82
C GLY A 75 16.40 1.92 -7.32
N PHE A 76 16.65 3.23 -7.18
CA PHE A 76 15.62 4.20 -6.80
C PHE A 76 14.44 4.24 -7.77
N LEU A 77 14.73 4.23 -9.08
CA LEU A 77 13.71 4.22 -10.11
C LEU A 77 12.87 2.93 -10.04
N GLY A 78 13.51 1.78 -9.86
CA GLY A 78 12.83 0.50 -9.71
C GLY A 78 11.92 0.46 -8.50
N VAL A 79 12.41 0.94 -7.34
CA VAL A 79 11.61 1.05 -6.11
C VAL A 79 10.48 2.05 -6.28
N LEU A 80 10.64 3.12 -7.06
CA LEU A 80 9.57 4.08 -7.28
C LEU A 80 8.49 3.57 -8.26
N LEU A 81 8.88 3.05 -9.42
CA LEU A 81 7.96 2.79 -10.53
C LEU A 81 7.20 1.46 -10.39
N LEU A 82 7.91 0.36 -10.10
CA LEU A 82 7.30 -0.97 -10.15
C LEU A 82 6.20 -1.15 -9.09
N PRO A 83 6.48 -0.96 -7.80
CA PRO A 83 5.45 -1.12 -6.77
C PRO A 83 4.37 -0.03 -6.80
N SER A 84 4.66 1.18 -7.30
CA SER A 84 3.65 2.25 -7.33
C SER A 84 2.50 1.93 -8.28
N VAL A 85 2.76 1.31 -9.43
CA VAL A 85 1.71 0.85 -10.35
C VAL A 85 0.78 -0.14 -9.67
N VAL A 86 1.34 -1.15 -8.99
CA VAL A 86 0.57 -2.20 -8.31
C VAL A 86 -0.27 -1.61 -7.18
N LEU A 87 0.34 -0.77 -6.33
CA LEU A 87 -0.36 -0.13 -5.23
C LEU A 87 -1.43 0.85 -5.73
N PHE A 88 -1.19 1.56 -6.83
CA PHE A 88 -2.20 2.44 -7.42
C PHE A 88 -3.43 1.63 -7.84
N ILE A 89 -3.24 0.55 -8.59
CA ILE A 89 -4.36 -0.32 -9.02
C ILE A 89 -5.11 -0.88 -7.81
N ALA A 90 -4.40 -1.38 -6.79
CA ALA A 90 -5.00 -2.04 -5.65
C ALA A 90 -5.68 -1.07 -4.66
N CYS A 91 -5.10 0.12 -4.45
CA CYS A 91 -5.54 1.05 -3.41
C CYS A 91 -6.35 2.24 -3.93
N HIS A 92 -6.38 2.51 -5.23
CA HIS A 92 -7.08 3.67 -5.77
C HIS A 92 -8.57 3.66 -5.39
N SER A 93 -9.34 2.64 -5.79
CA SER A 93 -10.78 2.61 -5.49
C SER A 93 -11.09 2.64 -3.99
N PRO A 94 -10.43 1.83 -3.13
CA PRO A 94 -10.62 1.91 -1.68
C PRO A 94 -10.33 3.30 -1.10
N VAL A 95 -9.23 3.95 -1.50
CA VAL A 95 -8.86 5.28 -0.99
C VAL A 95 -9.87 6.34 -1.43
N MET A 96 -10.40 6.25 -2.65
CA MET A 96 -11.43 7.18 -3.12
C MET A 96 -12.73 7.02 -2.33
N ILE A 97 -13.21 5.78 -2.11
CA ILE A 97 -14.41 5.53 -1.30
C ILE A 97 -14.22 6.05 0.13
N ILE A 98 -13.07 5.77 0.76
CA ILE A 98 -12.76 6.28 2.09
C ILE A 98 -12.75 7.80 2.10
N SER A 99 -12.25 8.42 1.04
CA SER A 99 -12.19 9.88 0.89
C SER A 99 -13.56 10.55 0.76
N CYS A 100 -14.62 9.83 0.39
CA CYS A 100 -16.00 10.34 0.41
C CYS A 100 -16.62 10.35 1.80
N LEU A 101 -16.13 9.54 2.74
CA LEU A 101 -16.70 9.41 4.08
C LEU A 101 -16.37 10.61 4.98
N SER A 102 -17.23 10.88 5.96
CA SER A 102 -17.00 11.95 6.94
C SER A 102 -15.92 11.54 7.93
N ASP A 103 -15.18 12.51 8.48
CA ASP A 103 -14.13 12.20 9.45
C ASP A 103 -14.67 11.54 10.73
N GLU A 104 -15.94 11.78 11.06
CA GLU A 104 -16.62 11.09 12.15
C GLU A 104 -16.78 9.59 11.84
N VAL A 105 -17.36 9.26 10.69
CA VAL A 105 -17.61 7.86 10.29
C VAL A 105 -16.31 7.11 10.02
N ARG A 106 -15.30 7.75 9.41
CA ARG A 106 -13.96 7.16 9.25
C ARG A 106 -13.33 6.73 10.57
N ARG A 107 -13.56 7.48 11.66
CA ARG A 107 -13.00 7.19 12.98
C ARG A 107 -13.81 6.14 13.74
N LYS A 108 -15.13 6.12 13.55
CA LYS A 108 -16.04 5.18 14.21
C LYS A 108 -16.08 3.81 13.52
N SER A 109 -15.82 3.76 12.20
CA SER A 109 -16.03 2.53 11.44
C SER A 109 -15.14 1.38 11.90
N ILE A 110 -15.77 0.28 12.24
CA ILE A 110 -15.12 -0.97 12.66
C ILE A 110 -14.41 -1.60 11.46
N LEU A 111 -15.05 -1.65 10.30
CA LEU A 111 -14.49 -2.23 9.07
C LEU A 111 -13.25 -1.47 8.62
N LEU A 112 -13.27 -0.13 8.63
CA LEU A 112 -12.10 0.68 8.29
C LEU A 112 -10.98 0.51 9.30
N LYS A 113 -11.30 0.37 10.59
CA LYS A 113 -10.29 0.12 11.63
C LYS A 113 -9.62 -1.25 11.45
N ILE A 114 -10.40 -2.28 11.13
CA ILE A 114 -9.88 -3.63 10.81
C ILE A 114 -8.99 -3.56 9.57
N ALA A 115 -9.50 -2.99 8.47
CA ALA A 115 -8.77 -2.81 7.22
C ALA A 115 -7.43 -2.11 7.45
N LYS A 116 -7.44 -0.97 8.14
CA LYS A 116 -6.22 -0.22 8.50
C LYS A 116 -5.25 -1.07 9.31
N THR A 117 -5.72 -1.77 10.35
CA THR A 117 -4.87 -2.59 11.22
C THR A 117 -4.22 -3.74 10.45
N LYS A 118 -4.99 -4.42 9.59
CA LYS A 118 -4.50 -5.52 8.76
C LYS A 118 -3.53 -5.04 7.69
N PHE A 119 -3.81 -3.90 7.07
CA PHE A 119 -2.91 -3.26 6.12
C PHE A 119 -1.58 -2.89 6.78
N GLN A 120 -1.60 -2.27 7.98
CA GLN A 120 -0.39 -1.94 8.73
C GLN A 120 0.43 -3.17 9.11
N TYR A 121 -0.24 -4.24 9.53
CA TYR A 121 0.42 -5.51 9.83
C TYR A 121 1.14 -6.04 8.59
N VAL A 122 0.40 -6.23 7.49
CA VAL A 122 0.94 -6.73 6.22
C VAL A 122 2.08 -5.84 5.70
N PHE A 123 1.94 -4.52 5.78
CA PHE A 123 2.95 -3.58 5.36
C PHE A 123 4.21 -3.64 6.23
N CYS A 124 4.09 -3.85 7.54
CA CYS A 124 5.22 -4.08 8.43
C CYS A 124 6.01 -5.34 8.04
N PHE A 125 5.31 -6.44 7.73
CA PHE A 125 5.95 -7.66 7.20
C PHE A 125 6.62 -7.43 5.83
N ALA A 126 6.05 -6.57 4.98
CA ALA A 126 6.66 -6.16 3.72
C ALA A 126 7.99 -5.45 3.92
N ILE A 127 8.05 -4.52 4.87
CA ILE A 127 9.28 -3.82 5.22
C ILE A 127 10.34 -4.81 5.73
N LEU A 128 9.96 -5.70 6.67
CA LEU A 128 10.89 -6.67 7.23
C LEU A 128 11.45 -7.62 6.17
N THR A 129 10.60 -8.14 5.29
CA THR A 129 11.02 -9.05 4.21
C THR A 129 11.98 -8.36 3.25
N ASN A 130 11.64 -7.14 2.79
CA ASN A 130 12.52 -6.41 1.89
C ASN A 130 13.82 -5.95 2.57
N LEU A 131 13.80 -5.68 3.87
CA LEU A 131 15.03 -5.38 4.62
C LEU A 131 15.96 -6.59 4.63
N VAL A 132 15.44 -7.79 4.91
CA VAL A 132 16.22 -9.03 4.87
C VAL A 132 16.78 -9.28 3.46
N VAL A 133 15.94 -9.18 2.43
CA VAL A 133 16.38 -9.35 1.03
C VAL A 133 17.44 -8.30 0.67
N GLY A 134 17.24 -7.05 1.09
CA GLY A 134 18.19 -5.97 0.85
C GLY A 134 19.54 -6.22 1.50
N VAL A 135 19.57 -6.68 2.75
CA VAL A 135 20.82 -7.08 3.42
C VAL A 135 21.49 -8.23 2.67
N CYS A 136 20.72 -9.23 2.21
CA CYS A 136 21.28 -10.29 1.37
C CYS A 136 21.88 -9.75 0.08
N PHE A 137 21.21 -8.84 -0.63
CA PHE A 137 21.75 -8.22 -1.85
C PHE A 137 23.05 -7.48 -1.57
N VAL A 138 23.08 -6.64 -0.53
CA VAL A 138 24.26 -5.87 -0.13
C VAL A 138 25.45 -6.77 0.21
N LEU A 139 25.24 -7.97 0.77
CA LEU A 139 26.34 -8.85 1.18
C LEU A 139 26.85 -9.82 0.10
N ASN A 140 26.09 -10.04 -0.98
CA ASN A 140 26.45 -11.06 -1.98
C ASN A 140 27.37 -10.52 -3.08
N GLU A 141 26.99 -9.43 -3.74
CA GLU A 141 27.73 -8.88 -4.87
C GLU A 141 27.45 -7.39 -5.04
N SER A 142 28.44 -6.65 -5.54
CA SER A 142 28.28 -5.24 -5.87
C SER A 142 27.09 -5.02 -6.81
N ALA A 143 26.41 -3.87 -6.67
CA ALA A 143 25.30 -3.47 -7.51
C ALA A 143 23.99 -4.27 -7.37
N MET A 144 23.96 -5.40 -6.63
CA MET A 144 22.72 -6.17 -6.46
C MET A 144 21.60 -5.37 -5.80
N VAL A 145 21.96 -4.34 -5.02
CA VAL A 145 21.00 -3.41 -4.40
C VAL A 145 20.12 -2.66 -5.43
N ALA A 146 20.50 -2.61 -6.70
CA ALA A 146 19.65 -2.07 -7.78
C ALA A 146 18.41 -2.93 -8.04
N PHE A 147 18.43 -4.23 -7.71
CA PHE A 147 17.30 -5.13 -7.89
C PHE A 147 16.23 -5.03 -6.80
N MET A 148 16.41 -4.14 -5.83
CA MET A 148 15.43 -3.89 -4.76
C MET A 148 14.05 -3.50 -5.29
N GLY A 149 13.97 -2.81 -6.43
CA GLY A 149 12.69 -2.53 -7.09
C GLY A 149 11.88 -3.79 -7.41
N GLY A 150 12.56 -4.85 -7.88
CA GLY A 150 11.96 -6.15 -8.15
C GLY A 150 11.49 -6.85 -6.87
N SER A 151 12.30 -6.78 -5.80
CA SER A 151 11.92 -7.32 -4.49
C SER A 151 10.65 -6.65 -3.96
N TRP A 152 10.60 -5.31 -3.97
CA TRP A 152 9.42 -4.55 -3.53
C TRP A 152 8.18 -4.89 -4.36
N PHE A 153 8.34 -5.01 -5.68
CA PHE A 153 7.26 -5.36 -6.59
C PHE A 153 6.64 -6.72 -6.27
N VAL A 154 7.45 -7.78 -6.21
CA VAL A 154 6.99 -9.14 -5.90
C VAL A 154 6.38 -9.19 -4.50
N THR A 155 7.03 -8.53 -3.54
CA THR A 155 6.60 -8.52 -2.16
C THR A 155 5.22 -7.86 -2.01
N ILE A 156 5.00 -6.71 -2.66
CA ILE A 156 3.70 -6.03 -2.64
C ILE A 156 2.60 -6.87 -3.30
N LEU A 157 2.88 -7.56 -4.40
CA LEU A 157 1.90 -8.45 -5.04
C LEU A 157 1.43 -9.55 -4.07
N ILE A 158 2.39 -10.25 -3.45
CA ILE A 158 2.09 -11.31 -2.47
C ILE A 158 1.29 -10.73 -1.29
N TYR A 159 1.69 -9.55 -0.80
CA TYR A 159 1.05 -8.96 0.35
C TYR A 159 -0.34 -8.39 0.09
N ILE A 160 -0.65 -7.95 -1.13
CA ILE A 160 -2.02 -7.63 -1.53
C ILE A 160 -2.90 -8.88 -1.49
N LEU A 161 -2.38 -10.03 -1.94
CA LEU A 161 -3.12 -11.30 -1.86
C LEU A 161 -3.37 -11.71 -0.41
N ILE A 162 -2.35 -11.64 0.45
CA ILE A 162 -2.48 -11.94 1.88
C ILE A 162 -3.48 -10.99 2.54
N TYR A 163 -3.40 -9.68 2.26
CA TYR A 163 -4.34 -8.70 2.78
C TYR A 163 -5.78 -9.03 2.39
N ASN A 164 -6.02 -9.38 1.12
CA ASN A 164 -7.34 -9.79 0.63
C ASN A 164 -7.85 -11.05 1.35
N MET A 165 -6.99 -12.05 1.55
CA MET A 165 -7.33 -13.24 2.33
C MET A 165 -7.66 -12.91 3.79
N MET A 166 -6.90 -12.00 4.42
CA MET A 166 -7.15 -11.56 5.79
C MET A 166 -8.46 -10.78 5.94
N MET A 167 -8.88 -10.07 4.89
CA MET A 167 -10.12 -9.29 4.89
C MET A 167 -11.35 -10.12 4.52
N SER A 168 -11.19 -11.22 3.77
CA SER A 168 -12.28 -12.07 3.29
C SER A 168 -13.32 -12.47 4.35
N PRO A 169 -12.94 -12.86 5.59
CA PRO A 169 -13.92 -13.25 6.61
C PRO A 169 -14.86 -12.12 7.07
N TYR A 170 -14.48 -10.85 6.85
CA TYR A 170 -15.30 -9.70 7.24
C TYR A 170 -16.31 -9.29 6.16
N PHE A 171 -16.16 -9.79 4.93
CA PHE A 171 -17.10 -9.58 3.83
C PHE A 171 -18.20 -10.65 3.83
N THR A 172 -18.98 -10.70 4.91
CA THR A 172 -20.16 -11.57 5.00
C THR A 172 -21.20 -11.20 3.93
N PRO A 173 -22.17 -12.08 3.58
CA PRO A 173 -23.19 -11.77 2.58
C PRO A 173 -23.96 -10.45 2.85
N ALA A 174 -24.22 -10.15 4.13
CA ALA A 174 -24.87 -8.90 4.53
C ALA A 174 -23.98 -7.67 4.26
N VAL A 175 -22.68 -7.77 4.56
CA VAL A 175 -21.69 -6.71 4.28
C VAL A 175 -21.52 -6.51 2.78
N VAL A 176 -21.41 -7.59 2.00
CA VAL A 176 -21.30 -7.53 0.54
C VAL A 176 -22.55 -6.88 -0.07
N SER A 177 -23.74 -7.26 0.38
CA SER A 177 -24.99 -6.64 -0.06
C SER A 177 -25.03 -5.14 0.23
N GLY A 178 -24.64 -4.72 1.43
CA GLY A 178 -24.58 -3.30 1.79
C GLY A 178 -23.54 -2.53 0.99
N LEU A 179 -22.36 -3.10 0.75
CA LEU A 179 -21.32 -2.48 -0.09
C LEU A 179 -21.71 -2.42 -1.57
N SER A 180 -22.47 -3.39 -2.09
CA SER A 180 -23.02 -3.32 -3.44
C SER A 180 -23.98 -2.14 -3.59
N LYS A 181 -24.81 -1.87 -2.57
CA LYS A 181 -25.66 -0.68 -2.55
C LYS A 181 -24.86 0.62 -2.49
N VAL A 182 -23.74 0.63 -1.75
CA VAL A 182 -22.80 1.76 -1.79
C VAL A 182 -22.27 1.98 -3.21
N LYS A 183 -21.83 0.91 -3.89
CA LYS A 183 -21.37 0.99 -5.27
C LYS A 183 -22.46 1.56 -6.18
N GLU A 184 -23.69 1.06 -6.08
CA GLU A 184 -24.85 1.56 -6.83
C GLU A 184 -25.07 3.05 -6.61
N LEU A 185 -25.09 3.52 -5.36
CA LEU A 185 -25.25 4.93 -5.00
C LEU A 185 -24.14 5.82 -5.57
N LEU A 186 -22.90 5.33 -5.60
CA LEU A 186 -21.75 6.05 -6.16
C LEU A 186 -21.75 6.05 -7.71
N THR A 187 -22.32 5.03 -8.35
CA THR A 187 -22.45 4.95 -9.81
C THR A 187 -23.74 5.57 -10.35
N ALA A 188 -24.72 5.82 -9.49
CA ALA A 188 -25.97 6.49 -9.83
C ALA A 188 -25.73 8.00 -10.02
N SER A 189 -24.95 8.37 -11.03
CA SER A 189 -25.07 9.69 -11.63
C SER A 189 -26.37 9.70 -12.43
N PRO A 190 -27.22 10.75 -12.34
CA PRO A 190 -28.32 10.91 -13.26
C PRO A 190 -27.74 11.00 -14.68
N LYS A 191 -28.35 10.27 -15.62
CA LYS A 191 -28.21 10.55 -17.05
C LYS A 191 -28.95 11.84 -17.38
#